data_AF-A0A7X3YN63-F1
#
_entry.id   AF-A0A7X3YN63-F1
#
_cell.length_a   1.000
_cell.length_b   1.000
_cell.length_c   1.000
_cell.angle_alpha   90.00
_cell.angle_beta   90.00
_cell.angle_gamma   90.00
#
_symmetry.space_group_name_H-M   'P 1'
#
loop_
_entity.id
_entity.type
_entity.pdbx_description
1 polymer ?
#
loop_
_entity_poly.entity_id
_entity_poly.type
_entity_poly.pdbx_seq_one_letter_code
_entity_poly.pdbx_strand_id
1 'polypeptide(L)'
;MPPLAFKPDSSFFEKIALGAVGSRHVAQDLERLGHQIVELEHGAMDTKLWKDVKRKRVHILHLVCKVCGLRVESRAKKEAELSMSHTFSVHERAWDFGMVDTDVVAFPVCKKDKDQEKQWYISRFNCQTSYWHERNRVQWQPQGKVDYIRVGQFKAVPHDNASTKGVTEGSETSIVWKSRFSRRNGFVKEPLN
;
A
#
# COMPACT_ATOMS: atom_id res chain seq x y z
N MET A 1 -9.79 25.82 8.79
CA MET A 1 -10.60 25.43 7.61
C MET A 1 -10.19 24.03 7.19
N PRO A 2 -11.12 23.12 6.85
CA PRO A 2 -10.74 21.85 6.23
C PRO A 2 -10.12 22.10 4.85
N PRO A 3 -9.14 21.30 4.39
CA PRO A 3 -8.47 21.53 3.11
C PRO A 3 -9.47 21.38 1.94
N LEU A 4 -9.45 22.36 1.04
CA LEU A 4 -10.46 22.65 0.00
C LEU A 4 -10.36 21.79 -1.28
N ALA A 5 -9.48 20.80 -1.35
CA ALA A 5 -9.31 20.01 -2.57
C ALA A 5 -9.47 18.51 -2.29
N PHE A 6 -10.58 17.95 -2.79
CA PHE A 6 -10.74 16.51 -2.93
C PHE A 6 -9.86 16.01 -4.09
N LYS A 7 -9.31 14.80 -3.97
CA LYS A 7 -8.60 14.16 -5.08
C LYS A 7 -9.57 13.89 -6.22
N PRO A 8 -9.14 14.00 -7.48
CA PRO A 8 -9.93 13.51 -8.61
C PRO A 8 -10.27 12.03 -8.41
N ASP A 9 -11.49 11.63 -8.78
CA ASP A 9 -11.98 10.25 -8.60
C ASP A 9 -11.04 9.20 -9.19
N SER A 10 -10.41 9.51 -10.34
CA SER A 10 -9.42 8.64 -10.98
C SER A 10 -8.16 8.42 -10.13
N SER A 11 -7.59 9.47 -9.55
CA SER A 11 -6.41 9.39 -8.66
C SER A 11 -6.75 8.68 -7.35
N PHE A 12 -7.96 8.93 -6.84
CA PHE A 12 -8.45 8.26 -5.64
C PHE A 12 -8.64 6.76 -5.89
N PHE A 13 -9.35 6.38 -6.94
CA PHE A 13 -9.54 4.97 -7.32
C PHE A 13 -8.22 4.27 -7.58
N GLU A 14 -7.28 4.92 -8.27
CA GLU A 14 -5.95 4.37 -8.53
C GLU A 14 -5.21 4.02 -7.22
N LYS A 15 -5.26 4.90 -6.21
CA LYS A 15 -4.63 4.68 -4.90
C LYS A 15 -5.30 3.53 -4.13
N ILE A 16 -6.63 3.42 -4.20
CA ILE A 16 -7.39 2.30 -3.59
C ILE A 16 -7.05 0.97 -4.28
N ALA A 17 -7.04 0.94 -5.61
CA ALA A 17 -6.71 -0.25 -6.40
C ALA A 17 -5.27 -0.73 -6.14
N LEU A 18 -4.31 0.21 -6.12
CA LEU A 18 -2.92 -0.10 -5.78
C LEU A 18 -2.79 -0.72 -4.39
N GLY A 19 -3.47 -0.13 -3.39
CA GLY A 19 -3.49 -0.66 -2.02
C GLY A 19 -4.05 -2.07 -1.95
N ALA A 20 -5.22 -2.31 -2.55
CA ALA A 20 -5.87 -3.62 -2.57
C ALA A 20 -5.01 -4.70 -3.24
N VAL A 21 -4.42 -4.40 -4.39
CA VAL A 21 -3.54 -5.34 -5.12
C VAL A 21 -2.28 -5.64 -4.31
N GLY A 22 -1.65 -4.62 -3.72
CA GLY A 22 -0.48 -4.81 -2.86
C GLY A 22 -0.79 -5.67 -1.64
N SER A 23 -1.90 -5.41 -0.94
CA SER A 23 -2.33 -6.22 0.22
C SER A 23 -2.58 -7.69 -0.15
N ARG A 24 -3.22 -7.97 -1.30
CA ARG A 24 -3.38 -9.35 -1.78
C ARG A 24 -2.03 -10.01 -2.05
N HIS A 25 -1.10 -9.29 -2.66
CA HIS A 25 0.22 -9.82 -2.95
C HIS A 25 1.00 -10.17 -1.68
N VAL A 26 0.95 -9.29 -0.67
CA VAL A 26 1.55 -9.53 0.66
C VAL A 26 0.94 -10.76 1.31
N ALA A 27 -0.39 -10.89 1.29
CA ALA A 27 -1.07 -12.05 1.85
C ALA A 27 -0.62 -13.35 1.18
N GLN A 28 -0.64 -13.39 -0.16
CA GLN A 28 -0.18 -14.55 -0.93
C GLN A 28 1.29 -14.89 -0.69
N ASP A 29 2.14 -13.87 -0.52
CA ASP A 29 3.56 -14.07 -0.26
C ASP A 29 3.80 -14.67 1.12
N LEU A 30 3.14 -14.16 2.16
CA LEU A 30 3.18 -14.72 3.51
C LEU A 30 2.54 -16.11 3.59
N GLU A 31 1.46 -16.37 2.85
CA GLU A 31 0.84 -17.70 2.75
C GLU A 31 1.80 -18.73 2.16
N ARG A 32 2.58 -18.37 1.14
CA ARG A 32 3.66 -19.22 0.60
C ARG A 32 4.75 -19.49 1.63
N LEU A 33 4.93 -18.62 2.61
CA LEU A 33 5.86 -18.79 3.73
C LEU A 33 5.23 -19.52 4.94
N GLY A 34 4.00 -20.03 4.80
CA GLY A 34 3.33 -20.84 5.83
C GLY A 34 2.46 -20.05 6.81
N HIS A 35 2.21 -18.76 6.57
CA HIS A 35 1.26 -17.99 7.37
C HIS A 35 -0.18 -18.22 6.91
N GLN A 36 -1.14 -18.02 7.82
CA GLN A 36 -2.57 -18.02 7.50
C GLN A 36 -3.10 -16.59 7.60
N ILE A 37 -3.07 -15.85 6.51
CA ILE A 37 -3.36 -14.41 6.50
C ILE A 37 -4.85 -14.15 6.34
N VAL A 38 -5.36 -13.18 7.12
CA VAL A 38 -6.69 -12.59 6.94
C VAL A 38 -6.63 -11.08 7.04
N GLU A 39 -7.67 -10.42 6.54
CA GLU A 39 -7.88 -8.99 6.74
C GLU A 39 -8.13 -8.69 8.23
N LEU A 40 -7.34 -7.77 8.79
CA LEU A 40 -7.62 -7.17 10.08
C LEU A 40 -8.43 -5.88 9.89
N GLU A 41 -8.12 -5.08 8.87
CA GLU A 41 -9.00 -4.03 8.36
C GLU A 41 -9.88 -4.60 7.23
N HIS A 42 -11.20 -4.66 7.45
CA HIS A 42 -12.13 -5.18 6.45
C HIS A 42 -12.07 -4.40 5.13
N GLY A 43 -11.84 -5.10 4.02
CA GLY A 43 -11.67 -4.50 2.69
C GLY A 43 -10.26 -3.98 2.41
N ALA A 44 -9.25 -4.32 3.22
CA ALA A 44 -7.85 -4.00 2.92
C ALA A 44 -7.35 -4.62 1.59
N MET A 45 -7.97 -5.70 1.14
CA MET A 45 -7.73 -6.40 -0.12
C MET A 45 -8.81 -6.15 -1.17
N ASP A 46 -9.80 -5.28 -0.95
CA ASP A 46 -10.87 -4.97 -1.91
C ASP A 46 -10.83 -3.48 -2.29
N THR A 47 -11.34 -3.14 -3.47
CA THR A 47 -11.54 -1.76 -3.92
C THR A 47 -12.92 -1.22 -3.54
N LYS A 48 -13.78 -2.06 -2.96
CA LYS A 48 -15.09 -1.65 -2.44
C LYS A 48 -14.94 -0.70 -1.26
N LEU A 49 -15.64 0.42 -1.35
CA LEU A 49 -15.72 1.41 -0.30
C LEU A 49 -17.03 1.24 0.46
N TRP A 50 -16.91 1.00 1.76
CA TRP A 50 -18.05 0.86 2.66
C TRP A 50 -18.31 2.20 3.34
N LYS A 51 -19.44 2.85 3.00
CA LYS A 51 -19.78 4.20 3.50
C LYS A 51 -19.84 4.28 5.03
N ASP A 52 -20.21 3.19 5.72
CA ASP A 52 -20.42 3.20 7.17
C ASP A 52 -19.40 2.37 7.98
N VAL A 53 -18.53 1.61 7.31
CA VAL A 53 -17.53 0.74 7.95
C VAL A 53 -16.15 1.39 7.98
N LYS A 54 -15.77 2.10 6.90
CA LYS A 54 -14.41 2.64 6.76
C LYS A 54 -14.32 4.07 7.31
N ARG A 55 -14.25 4.20 8.64
CA ARG A 55 -13.91 5.49 9.26
C ARG A 55 -12.42 5.77 9.06
N LYS A 56 -12.10 6.73 8.20
CA LYS A 56 -10.72 7.23 7.92
C LYS A 56 -9.92 7.68 9.17
N ARG A 57 -10.51 7.68 10.36
CA ARG A 57 -9.93 8.16 11.61
C ARG A 57 -9.39 7.06 12.53
N VAL A 58 -9.61 5.79 12.22
CA VAL A 58 -9.05 4.67 13.00
C VAL A 58 -8.03 3.96 12.12
N HIS A 59 -6.76 4.01 12.53
CA HIS A 59 -5.71 3.23 11.86
C HIS A 59 -5.77 1.78 12.37
N ILE A 60 -6.14 0.86 11.49
CA ILE A 60 -6.13 -0.58 11.75
C ILE A 60 -5.15 -1.15 10.74
N LEU A 61 -4.20 -1.98 11.20
CA LEU A 61 -3.28 -2.63 10.27
C LEU A 61 -4.06 -3.47 9.26
N HIS A 62 -3.56 -3.55 8.04
CA HIS A 62 -4.28 -4.22 6.97
C HIS A 62 -4.51 -5.72 7.24
N LEU A 63 -3.48 -6.45 7.68
CA LEU A 63 -3.47 -7.92 7.69
C LEU A 63 -3.03 -8.50 9.04
N VAL A 64 -3.48 -9.71 9.34
CA VAL A 64 -3.01 -10.51 10.49
C VAL A 64 -2.91 -11.99 10.15
N CYS A 65 -1.87 -12.66 10.66
CA CYS A 65 -1.77 -14.11 10.64
C CYS A 65 -2.58 -14.72 11.79
N LYS A 66 -3.54 -15.60 11.49
CA LYS A 66 -4.37 -16.30 12.50
C LYS A 66 -3.58 -17.27 13.38
N VAL A 67 -2.46 -17.80 12.87
CA VAL A 67 -1.68 -18.84 13.56
C VAL A 67 -0.68 -18.22 14.53
N CYS A 68 0.11 -17.24 14.09
CA CYS A 68 1.19 -16.66 14.89
C CYS A 68 0.92 -15.23 15.38
N GLY A 69 -0.21 -14.62 15.01
CA GLY A 69 -0.57 -13.26 15.41
C GLY A 69 0.24 -12.15 14.72
N LEU A 70 1.11 -12.48 13.74
CA LEU A 70 1.88 -11.48 12.99
C LEU A 70 0.93 -10.49 12.30
N ARG A 71 1.02 -9.21 12.67
CA ARG A 71 0.25 -8.13 12.06
C ARG A 71 1.11 -7.41 11.03
N VAL A 72 0.51 -7.11 9.87
CA VAL A 72 1.23 -6.58 8.72
C VAL A 72 0.48 -5.40 8.12
N GLU A 73 1.19 -4.28 7.99
CA GLU A 73 0.72 -3.11 7.26
C GLU A 73 1.28 -3.14 5.83
N SER A 74 0.40 -3.19 4.83
CA SER A 74 0.81 -3.17 3.43
C SER A 74 0.89 -1.74 2.88
N ARG A 75 2.08 -1.31 2.48
CA ARG A 75 2.36 0.01 1.89
C ARG A 75 2.78 -0.15 0.43
N ALA A 76 1.81 -0.45 -0.43
CA ALA A 76 2.04 -0.64 -1.85
C ALA A 76 2.62 0.61 -2.54
N LYS A 77 3.63 0.40 -3.40
CA LYS A 77 4.34 1.47 -4.11
C LYS A 77 4.36 1.25 -5.61
N LYS A 78 4.44 2.35 -6.36
CA LYS A 78 4.63 2.32 -7.83
C LYS A 78 6.09 2.02 -8.20
N GLU A 79 7.02 2.48 -7.38
CA GLU A 79 8.45 2.25 -7.50
C GLU A 79 9.01 1.73 -6.17
N ALA A 80 10.19 1.12 -6.19
CA ALA A 80 10.81 0.63 -4.96
C ALA A 80 11.28 1.83 -4.10
N GLU A 81 10.50 2.18 -3.09
CA GLU A 81 10.77 3.26 -2.14
C GLU A 81 10.24 2.93 -0.74
N LEU A 82 11.05 3.23 0.29
CA LEU A 82 10.60 3.21 1.68
C LEU A 82 10.03 4.59 2.03
N SER A 83 8.74 4.79 1.77
CA SER A 83 8.05 6.05 2.04
C SER A 83 6.70 5.85 2.74
N MET A 84 6.28 6.78 3.60
CA MET A 84 4.97 6.73 4.28
C MET A 84 4.37 8.13 4.45
N SER A 85 3.05 8.19 4.65
CA SER A 85 2.41 9.45 5.04
C SER A 85 2.50 9.58 6.56
N HIS A 86 2.80 10.77 7.03
CA HIS A 86 3.03 11.10 8.43
C HIS A 86 2.50 12.49 8.73
N THR A 87 2.08 12.71 9.97
CA THR A 87 1.73 14.03 10.48
C THR A 87 2.33 14.19 11.88
N PHE A 88 3.12 15.26 12.08
CA PHE A 88 3.71 15.58 13.38
C PHE A 88 2.70 16.18 14.36
N SER A 89 1.67 16.86 13.85
CA SER A 89 0.68 17.58 14.68
C SER A 89 -0.50 16.74 15.14
N VAL A 90 -0.74 15.58 14.54
CA VAL A 90 -1.90 14.72 14.85
C VAL A 90 -1.40 13.30 15.07
N HIS A 91 -1.32 12.91 16.33
CA HIS A 91 -0.75 11.62 16.76
C HIS A 91 -1.44 10.41 16.09
N GLU A 92 -2.77 10.47 15.89
CA GLU A 92 -3.56 9.44 15.20
C GLU A 92 -3.19 9.25 13.72
N ARG A 93 -2.43 10.20 13.14
CA ARG A 93 -1.93 10.18 11.76
C ARG A 93 -0.42 9.99 11.68
N ALA A 94 0.23 9.65 12.81
CA ALA A 94 1.59 9.16 12.78
C ALA A 94 1.63 7.84 11.98
N TRP A 95 2.77 7.54 11.36
CA TRP A 95 2.85 6.42 10.41
C TRP A 95 2.74 5.06 11.13
N ASP A 96 3.13 5.05 12.40
CA ASP A 96 3.21 3.94 13.33
C ASP A 96 2.09 3.96 14.39
N PHE A 97 1.10 4.85 14.25
CA PHE A 97 0.03 4.96 15.23
C PHE A 97 -0.71 3.62 15.38
N GLY A 98 -0.78 3.08 16.61
CA GLY A 98 -1.41 1.78 16.87
C GLY A 98 -0.57 0.55 16.51
N MET A 99 0.65 0.74 16.00
CA MET A 99 1.61 -0.34 15.72
C MET A 99 2.58 -0.57 16.88
N VAL A 100 2.89 -1.84 17.15
CA VAL A 100 3.91 -2.26 18.11
C VAL A 100 5.17 -2.74 17.37
N ASP A 101 6.29 -2.83 18.07
CA ASP A 101 7.59 -3.05 17.43
C ASP A 101 7.74 -4.40 16.72
N THR A 102 6.93 -5.39 17.09
CA THR A 102 6.87 -6.71 16.43
C THR A 102 6.03 -6.73 15.16
N ASP A 103 5.22 -5.69 14.92
CA ASP A 103 4.48 -5.57 13.67
C ASP A 103 5.44 -5.35 12.49
N VAL A 104 4.96 -5.65 11.29
CA VAL A 104 5.74 -5.55 10.07
C VAL A 104 5.09 -4.58 9.11
N VAL A 105 5.90 -3.72 8.50
CA VAL A 105 5.49 -2.93 7.34
C VAL A 105 6.02 -3.61 6.09
N ALA A 106 5.12 -3.94 5.18
CA ALA A 106 5.41 -4.59 3.91
C ALA A 106 5.36 -3.56 2.77
N PHE A 107 6.36 -3.56 1.88
CA PHE A 107 6.45 -2.65 0.74
C PHE A 107 6.39 -3.41 -0.60
N PRO A 108 5.20 -3.89 -1.01
CA PRO A 108 5.05 -4.50 -2.33
C PRO A 108 5.16 -3.42 -3.42
N VAL A 109 5.96 -3.68 -4.45
CA VAL A 109 5.99 -2.85 -5.65
C VAL A 109 4.96 -3.36 -6.64
N CYS A 110 4.11 -2.48 -7.16
CA CYS A 110 3.15 -2.81 -8.20
C CYS A 110 3.31 -1.84 -9.36
N LYS A 111 3.36 -2.38 -10.58
CA LYS A 111 3.41 -1.60 -11.81
C LYS A 111 2.12 -1.73 -12.58
N LYS A 112 1.78 -0.69 -13.33
CA LYS A 112 0.67 -0.78 -14.30
C LYS A 112 1.10 -1.69 -15.45
N ASP A 113 0.19 -2.54 -15.87
CA ASP A 113 0.32 -3.24 -17.14
C ASP A 113 0.25 -2.22 -18.29
N LYS A 114 1.39 -1.96 -18.94
CA LYS A 114 1.52 -0.98 -20.03
C LYS A 114 0.82 -1.43 -21.31
N ASP A 115 0.66 -2.73 -21.50
CA ASP A 115 0.06 -3.28 -22.73
C ASP A 115 -1.46 -3.15 -22.71
N GLN A 116 -2.06 -3.21 -21.51
CA GLN A 116 -3.49 -2.95 -21.33
C GLN A 116 -3.85 -1.48 -21.10
N GLU A 117 -2.88 -0.66 -20.69
CA GLU A 117 -3.04 0.78 -20.77
C GLU A 117 -3.41 1.14 -22.22
N LYS A 118 -2.75 0.62 -23.26
CA LYS A 118 -3.13 0.94 -24.66
C LYS A 118 -4.59 0.65 -25.08
N GLN A 119 -5.33 -0.19 -24.36
CA GLN A 119 -6.76 -0.38 -24.62
C GLN A 119 -7.64 0.79 -24.11
N TRP A 120 -7.09 1.74 -23.34
CA TRP A 120 -7.81 2.92 -22.84
C TRP A 120 -8.20 3.91 -23.95
N TYR A 121 -7.42 4.01 -25.03
CA TYR A 121 -7.62 5.02 -26.08
C TYR A 121 -8.40 4.51 -27.29
N ILE A 122 -8.53 3.19 -27.46
CA ILE A 122 -9.30 2.63 -28.56
C ILE A 122 -10.71 2.39 -28.04
N SER A 123 -11.59 3.38 -28.26
CA SER A 123 -13.04 3.28 -28.09
C SER A 123 -13.63 2.15 -28.96
N ARG A 124 -13.41 0.90 -28.55
CA ARG A 124 -14.15 -0.28 -29.00
C ARG A 124 -14.72 -0.98 -27.79
N PHE A 125 -15.61 -0.29 -27.09
CA PHE A 125 -16.61 -0.95 -26.26
C PHE A 125 -17.62 -1.62 -27.19
N ASN A 126 -17.49 -2.93 -27.40
CA ASN A 126 -18.67 -3.74 -27.67
C ASN A 126 -19.44 -3.83 -26.36
N CYS A 127 -20.74 -3.51 -26.44
CA CYS A 127 -21.79 -3.58 -25.42
C CYS A 127 -21.74 -2.62 -24.19
N GLN A 128 -22.88 -1.92 -24.03
CA GLN A 128 -23.32 -1.07 -22.93
C GLN A 128 -22.91 -1.62 -21.56
N THR A 129 -22.05 -0.92 -20.83
CA THR A 129 -21.84 -1.20 -19.40
C THR A 129 -21.63 0.08 -18.62
N SER A 130 -22.42 0.25 -17.56
CA SER A 130 -22.47 1.46 -16.74
C SER A 130 -21.15 1.71 -16.01
N TYR A 131 -20.86 2.99 -15.77
CA TYR A 131 -19.66 3.50 -15.08
C TYR A 131 -19.38 2.86 -13.72
N TRP A 132 -20.37 2.26 -13.06
CA TRP A 132 -20.30 1.73 -11.68
C TRP A 132 -20.11 0.21 -11.59
N HIS A 133 -20.18 -0.52 -12.71
CA HIS A 133 -20.06 -2.00 -12.72
C HIS A 133 -18.67 -2.51 -13.12
N GLU A 134 -17.68 -1.64 -13.33
CA GLU A 134 -16.44 -2.05 -13.98
C GLU A 134 -15.45 -2.72 -13.01
N ARG A 135 -15.28 -4.03 -13.22
CA ARG A 135 -14.18 -4.85 -12.72
C ARG A 135 -12.84 -4.22 -13.13
N ASN A 136 -11.96 -3.94 -12.16
CA ASN A 136 -10.53 -3.65 -12.30
C ASN A 136 -10.09 -2.83 -13.54
N ARG A 137 -10.49 -1.55 -13.59
CA ARG A 137 -10.02 -0.58 -14.61
C ARG A 137 -8.50 -0.29 -14.60
N VAL A 138 -7.80 -0.63 -13.51
CA VAL A 138 -6.34 -0.50 -13.42
C VAL A 138 -5.75 -1.84 -13.05
N GLN A 139 -5.16 -2.52 -14.02
CA GLN A 139 -4.46 -3.77 -13.79
C GLN A 139 -3.06 -3.46 -13.24
N TRP A 140 -3.00 -3.35 -11.92
CA TRP A 140 -1.74 -3.37 -11.19
C TRP A 140 -1.23 -4.80 -11.14
N GLN A 141 0.02 -5.00 -11.49
CA GLN A 141 0.72 -6.26 -11.33
C GLN A 141 1.82 -6.11 -10.29
N PRO A 142 1.82 -6.91 -9.22
CA PRO A 142 2.93 -6.97 -8.29
C PRO A 142 4.22 -7.36 -9.03
N GLN A 143 5.34 -6.79 -8.59
CA GLN A 143 6.65 -6.97 -9.19
C GLN A 143 7.65 -7.40 -8.13
N GLY A 144 8.45 -8.42 -8.46
CA GLY A 144 9.56 -8.85 -7.60
C GLY A 144 9.11 -9.49 -6.29
N LYS A 145 9.87 -9.20 -5.23
CA LYS A 145 9.63 -9.68 -3.86
C LYS A 145 9.10 -8.53 -3.00
N VAL A 146 8.45 -8.89 -1.90
CA VAL A 146 7.98 -7.94 -0.90
C VAL A 146 9.09 -7.70 0.11
N ASP A 147 9.42 -6.43 0.36
CA ASP A 147 10.29 -6.06 1.46
C ASP A 147 9.49 -5.95 2.75
N TYR A 148 9.92 -6.69 3.78
CA TYR A 148 9.31 -6.72 5.11
C TYR A 148 10.28 -6.15 6.13
N ILE A 149 9.84 -5.16 6.89
CA ILE A 149 10.66 -4.53 7.92
C ILE A 149 9.84 -4.39 9.19
N ARG A 150 10.44 -4.75 10.33
CA ARG A 150 9.77 -4.59 11.62
C ARG A 150 9.61 -3.13 11.98
N VAL A 151 8.50 -2.79 12.61
CA VAL A 151 8.21 -1.43 13.07
C VAL A 151 9.29 -0.94 14.04
N GLY A 152 9.78 -1.78 14.96
CA GLY A 152 10.87 -1.41 15.86
C GLY A 152 12.17 -1.04 15.12
N GLN A 153 12.48 -1.73 14.02
CA GLN A 153 13.63 -1.41 13.17
C GLN A 153 13.42 -0.10 12.41
N PHE A 154 12.22 0.15 11.89
CA PHE A 154 11.87 1.41 11.23
C PHE A 154 11.97 2.61 12.17
N LYS A 155 11.47 2.47 13.42
CA LYS A 155 11.55 3.53 14.45
C LYS A 155 12.98 3.86 14.84
N ALA A 156 13.87 2.87 14.84
CA ALA A 156 15.28 3.05 15.19
C ALA A 156 16.08 3.82 14.11
N VAL A 157 15.56 3.94 12.88
CA VAL A 157 16.22 4.63 11.77
C VAL A 157 15.53 5.97 11.50
N PRO A 158 16.24 7.11 11.58
CA PRO A 158 15.66 8.40 11.23
C PRO A 158 15.29 8.43 9.75
N HIS A 159 14.17 9.09 9.44
CA HIS A 159 13.77 9.37 8.07
C HIS A 159 14.52 10.62 7.57
N ASP A 160 14.94 10.62 6.31
CA ASP A 160 15.83 11.66 5.77
C ASP A 160 15.09 12.92 5.32
N ASN A 161 13.94 12.75 4.68
CA ASN A 161 13.21 13.84 4.02
C ASN A 161 11.74 13.81 4.42
N ALA A 162 11.21 14.99 4.74
CA ALA A 162 9.80 15.27 4.96
C ALA A 162 9.36 16.26 3.88
N SER A 163 8.58 15.82 2.89
CA SER A 163 7.97 16.73 1.91
C SER A 163 6.48 16.88 2.19
N THR A 164 6.00 18.11 2.29
CA THR A 164 4.56 18.37 2.40
C THR A 164 3.91 18.07 1.06
N LYS A 165 2.96 17.15 1.01
CA LYS A 165 2.16 16.91 -0.20
C LYS A 165 1.43 18.21 -0.57
N GLY A 166 1.40 18.52 -1.87
CA GLY A 166 0.75 19.73 -2.38
C GLY A 166 -0.72 19.84 -1.96
N VAL A 167 -1.27 21.05 -2.00
CA VAL A 167 -2.62 21.40 -1.50
C VAL A 167 -3.73 20.50 -2.07
N THR A 168 -3.54 19.98 -3.29
CA THR A 168 -4.46 19.05 -3.99
C THR A 168 -4.39 17.58 -3.53
N GLU A 169 -3.33 17.16 -2.84
CA GLU A 169 -3.11 15.75 -2.46
C GLU A 169 -3.36 15.46 -0.97
N GLY A 170 -3.60 16.52 -0.18
CA GLY A 170 -3.80 16.51 1.27
C GLY A 170 -2.55 17.03 2.01
N SER A 171 -2.76 17.69 3.15
CA SER A 171 -1.72 18.34 3.97
C SER A 171 -0.83 17.37 4.77
N GLU A 172 -0.72 16.12 4.34
CA GLU A 172 0.07 15.09 5.03
C GLU A 172 1.52 15.15 4.54
N THR A 173 2.46 15.00 5.48
CA THR A 173 3.89 14.98 5.16
C THR A 173 4.25 13.59 4.65
N SER A 174 4.97 13.51 3.54
CA SER A 174 5.58 12.27 3.09
C SER A 174 6.95 12.15 3.73
N ILE A 175 7.17 11.09 4.51
CA ILE A 175 8.48 10.74 5.06
C ILE A 175 9.11 9.64 4.22
N VAL A 176 10.42 9.72 4.02
CA VAL A 176 11.20 8.80 3.18
C VAL A 176 12.46 8.37 3.90
N TRP A 177 12.79 7.09 3.84
CA TRP A 177 14.05 6.52 4.31
C TRP A 177 14.96 6.23 3.13
N LYS A 178 16.24 6.59 3.23
CA LYS A 178 17.25 6.15 2.23
C LYS A 178 17.29 4.62 2.18
N SER A 179 17.08 4.11 0.99
CA SER A 179 17.06 2.68 0.70
C SER A 179 17.74 2.41 -0.64
N ARG A 180 18.43 1.27 -0.73
CA ARG A 180 19.06 0.82 -1.97
C ARG A 180 18.49 -0.54 -2.35
N PHE A 181 17.61 -0.56 -3.34
CA PHE A 181 17.02 -1.79 -3.83
C PHE A 181 17.89 -2.42 -4.90
N SER A 182 18.10 -3.73 -4.80
CA SER A 182 18.76 -4.50 -5.85
C SER A 182 17.90 -4.48 -7.11
N ARG A 183 18.50 -4.15 -8.26
CA ARG A 183 17.86 -4.32 -9.57
C ARG A 183 18.02 -5.73 -10.13
N ARG A 184 18.77 -6.59 -9.44
CA ARG A 184 19.06 -7.97 -9.86
C ARG A 184 18.08 -8.92 -9.21
N ASN A 185 17.52 -9.84 -10.02
CA ASN A 185 16.86 -11.01 -9.52
C ASN A 185 17.94 -12.00 -9.06
N GLY A 186 17.93 -12.38 -7.79
CA GLY A 186 18.93 -13.28 -7.23
C GLY A 186 18.51 -13.81 -5.87
N PHE A 187 19.13 -14.91 -5.46
CA PHE A 187 18.96 -15.48 -4.13
C PHE A 187 20.04 -14.89 -3.22
N VAL A 188 19.65 -14.38 -2.06
CA VAL A 188 20.62 -14.04 -1.00
C VAL A 188 21.08 -15.37 -0.41
N LYS A 189 22.35 -15.75 -0.67
CA LYS A 189 22.99 -16.82 0.09
C LYS A 189 23.46 -16.23 1.42
N GLU A 190 23.29 -16.96 2.51
CA GLU A 190 23.92 -16.60 3.77
C GLU A 190 25.43 -16.41 3.54
N PRO A 191 26.06 -15.40 4.18
CA PRO A 191 27.50 -15.29 4.12
C PRO A 191 28.09 -16.59 4.66
N LEU A 192 28.99 -17.20 3.87
CA LEU A 192 29.81 -18.31 4.33
C LEU A 192 30.59 -17.81 5.55
N ASN A 193 30.28 -18.36 6.73
CA ASN A 193 31.10 -18.20 7.93
C ASN A 193 32.49 -18.79 7.71
#